data_AF-A0A368F238-F1
#
_entry.id   AF-A0A368F238-F1
#
_cell.length_a   1.000
_cell.length_b   1.000
_cell.length_c   1.000
_cell.angle_alpha   90.00
_cell.angle_beta   90.00
_cell.angle_gamma   90.00
#
_symmetry.space_group_name_H-M   'P 1'
#
loop_
_entity.id
_entity.type
_entity.pdbx_description
1 polymer ?
#
loop_
_entity_poly.entity_id
_entity_poly.type
_entity_poly.pdbx_seq_one_letter_code
_entity_poly.pdbx_strand_id
1 'polypeptide(L)' 'MSKELSQFNRVKFIAYRTAMKLRALQKRLCLDLVDIPMLEKCFSRLAGLSNEESPGLEGMVSSLLPLFEQLHAKHPQM' A
#
# COMPACT_ATOMS: atom_id res chain seq x y z
N MET A 1 15.54 4.10 -7.42
CA MET A 1 14.49 4.45 -6.44
C MET A 1 14.74 5.76 -5.71
N SER A 2 15.96 6.05 -5.24
CA SER A 2 16.25 7.27 -4.44
C SER A 2 16.00 8.60 -5.18
N LYS A 3 16.17 8.63 -6.52
CA LYS A 3 16.00 9.86 -7.33
C LYS A 3 14.58 10.44 -7.28
N GLU A 4 13.54 9.63 -7.41
CA GLU A 4 12.14 10.12 -7.47
C GLU A 4 11.64 10.70 -6.14
N LEU A 5 12.03 10.11 -5.00
CA LEU A 5 11.63 10.65 -3.70
C LEU A 5 12.48 11.86 -3.28
N SER A 6 13.71 11.94 -3.76
CA SER A 6 14.62 13.04 -3.44
C SER A 6 14.16 14.40 -3.97
N GLN A 7 13.36 14.43 -5.05
CA GLN A 7 12.83 15.68 -5.61
C GLN A 7 11.96 16.45 -4.61
N PHE A 8 11.28 15.73 -3.70
CA PHE A 8 10.43 16.32 -2.66
C PHE A 8 11.24 16.94 -1.52
N ASN A 9 12.56 16.74 -1.45
CA ASN A 9 13.38 17.34 -0.39
C ASN A 9 13.35 18.87 -0.39
N ARG A 10 13.04 19.49 -1.54
CA ARG A 10 12.89 20.95 -1.71
C ARG A 10 11.60 21.52 -1.10
N VAL A 11 10.64 20.67 -0.72
CA VAL A 11 9.39 21.11 -0.09
C VAL A 11 9.68 21.63 1.31
N LYS A 12 9.39 22.91 1.55
CA LYS A 12 9.70 23.63 2.80
C LYS A 12 8.94 23.06 4.01
N PHE A 13 7.65 22.76 3.83
CA PHE A 13 6.82 22.23 4.90
C PHE A 13 6.99 20.72 5.03
N ILE A 14 7.42 20.27 6.21
CA ILE A 14 7.77 18.87 6.46
C ILE A 14 6.56 17.94 6.26
N ALA A 15 5.38 18.34 6.74
CA ALA A 15 4.15 17.56 6.55
C ALA A 15 3.83 17.32 5.07
N TYR A 16 3.90 18.37 4.25
CA TYR A 16 3.68 18.27 2.79
C TYR A 16 4.76 17.44 2.11
N ARG A 17 6.03 17.60 2.51
CA ARG A 17 7.13 16.79 2.00
C ARG A 17 6.89 15.30 2.24
N THR A 18 6.50 14.94 3.46
CA THR A 18 6.20 13.56 3.85
C THR A 18 4.98 13.06 3.08
N ALA A 19 3.90 13.83 3.00
CA ALA A 19 2.70 13.48 2.26
C ALA A 19 2.98 13.23 0.77
N MET A 20 3.80 14.07 0.11
CA MET A 20 4.17 13.88 -1.30
C MET A 20 5.00 12.61 -1.51
N LYS A 21 5.94 12.31 -0.60
CA LYS A 21 6.70 11.05 -0.64
C LYS A 21 5.80 9.84 -0.45
N LEU A 22 4.88 9.89 0.52
CA LEU A 22 3.90 8.83 0.76
C LEU A 22 2.97 8.65 -0.44
N ARG A 23 2.49 9.73 -1.06
CA ARG A 23 1.64 9.66 -2.25
C ARG A 23 2.35 9.04 -3.44
N ALA A 24 3.62 9.38 -3.66
CA ALA A 24 4.43 8.77 -4.71
C ALA A 24 4.64 7.26 -4.47
N LEU A 25 4.91 6.86 -3.22
CA LEU A 25 5.04 5.46 -2.83
C LEU A 25 3.70 4.71 -2.99
N GLN A 26 2.60 5.31 -2.55
CA GLN A 26 1.25 4.74 -2.65
C GLN A 26 0.90 4.42 -4.11
N LYS A 27 1.13 5.37 -5.02
CA LYS A 27 0.91 5.20 -6.46
C LYS A 27 1.75 4.08 -7.07
N ARG A 28 3.02 4.05 -6.71
CA ARG A 28 3.98 3.05 -7.22
C ARG A 28 3.66 1.63 -6.75
N LEU A 29 3.02 1.50 -5.59
CA LEU A 29 2.53 0.23 -5.06
C LEU A 29 1.06 -0.04 -5.45
N CYS A 30 0.46 0.78 -6.32
CA CYS A 30 -0.95 0.71 -6.72
C CYS A 30 -1.95 0.76 -5.55
N LEU A 31 -1.52 1.21 -4.37
CA LEU A 31 -2.35 1.33 -3.17
C LEU A 31 -3.31 2.53 -3.25
N ASP A 32 -3.19 3.37 -4.27
CA ASP A 32 -4.13 4.46 -4.54
C ASP A 32 -5.36 3.99 -5.33
N LEU A 33 -5.33 2.77 -5.86
CA LEU A 33 -6.44 2.11 -6.54
C LEU A 33 -7.24 1.20 -5.59
N VAL A 34 -6.76 1.02 -4.37
CA VAL A 34 -7.38 0.17 -3.34
C VAL A 34 -8.45 0.95 -2.60
N ASP A 35 -9.68 0.42 -2.56
CA ASP A 35 -10.75 0.93 -1.71
C ASP A 35 -10.78 0.22 -0.34
N ILE A 36 -11.44 0.85 0.63
CA ILE A 36 -11.55 0.31 1.99
C ILE A 36 -12.23 -1.08 2.02
N PRO A 37 -13.34 -1.33 1.30
CA PRO A 37 -13.94 -2.67 1.26
C PRO A 37 -13.02 -3.78 0.74
N MET A 38 -12.15 -3.47 -0.24
CA MET A 38 -11.14 -4.42 -0.71
C MET A 38 -10.13 -4.76 0.39
N LEU A 39 -9.70 -3.78 1.19
CA LEU A 39 -8.80 -4.02 2.33
C LEU A 39 -9.46 -4.89 3.40
N GLU A 40 -10.71 -4.60 3.77
CA GLU A 40 -11.46 -5.38 4.77
C GLU A 40 -11.53 -6.87 4.37
N LYS A 41 -11.85 -7.14 3.10
CA LYS A 41 -11.89 -8.51 2.55
C LYS A 41 -10.52 -9.19 2.53
N CYS A 42 -9.44 -8.43 2.32
CA CYS A 42 -8.09 -9.01 2.29
C CYS A 42 -7.57 -9.28 3.70
N PHE A 43 -7.83 -8.37 4.65
CA PHE A 43 -7.43 -8.52 6.04
C PHE A 43 -8.30 -9.51 6.83
N SER A 44 -9.49 -9.89 6.34
CA SER A 44 -10.24 -11.00 6.95
C SER A 44 -9.46 -12.33 6.94
N ARG A 45 -8.46 -12.47 6.06
CA ARG A 45 -7.55 -13.63 6.01
C ARG A 45 -6.51 -13.63 7.13
N LEU A 46 -6.33 -12.48 7.77
CA LEU A 46 -5.47 -12.27 8.93
C LEU A 46 -6.28 -12.32 10.25
N ALA A 47 -7.54 -12.76 10.19
CA ALA A 47 -8.39 -12.87 11.36
C ALA A 47 -7.74 -13.75 12.44
N GLY A 48 -7.69 -13.23 13.66
CA GLY A 48 -7.04 -13.89 14.81
C GLY A 48 -5.71 -13.28 15.23
N LEU A 49 -5.11 -12.41 14.41
CA LEU A 49 -3.99 -11.57 14.85
C LEU A 49 -4.51 -10.41 15.70
N SER A 50 -3.88 -10.19 16.85
CA SER A 50 -4.05 -8.96 17.62
C SER A 50 -3.51 -7.76 16.84
N ASN A 51 -4.00 -6.56 17.14
CA ASN A 51 -3.47 -5.31 16.57
C ASN A 51 -1.99 -5.07 16.92
N GLU A 52 -1.50 -5.74 17.96
CA GLU A 52 -0.09 -5.69 18.39
C GLU A 52 0.78 -6.76 17.70
N GLU A 53 0.18 -7.69 16.97
CA GLU A 53 0.87 -8.77 16.29
C GLU A 53 1.03 -8.47 14.80
N SER A 54 2.23 -8.68 14.29
CA SER A 54 2.49 -8.59 12.86
C SER A 54 2.29 -9.96 12.21
N PRO A 55 1.59 -10.06 11.07
CA PRO A 55 1.54 -11.31 10.33
C PRO A 55 2.96 -11.73 9.93
N GLY A 56 3.24 -13.03 10.05
CA GLY A 56 4.43 -13.60 9.42
C GLY A 56 4.38 -13.48 7.90
N LEU A 57 5.48 -13.81 7.22
CA LEU A 57 5.59 -13.73 5.76
C LEU A 57 4.41 -14.41 5.04
N GLU A 58 4.01 -15.59 5.50
CA GLU A 58 2.89 -16.34 4.92
C GLU A 58 1.56 -15.57 5.02
N GLY A 59 1.27 -14.96 6.17
CA GLY A 59 0.08 -14.12 6.35
C GLY A 59 0.12 -12.86 5.48
N MET A 60 1.29 -12.24 5.35
CA MET A 60 1.46 -11.08 4.46
C MET A 60 1.18 -11.47 3.01
N VAL A 61 1.72 -12.59 2.52
CA VAL A 61 1.48 -13.06 1.15
C VAL A 61 0.02 -13.48 0.95
N SER A 62 -0.58 -14.20 1.90
CA SER A 62 -1.96 -14.70 1.78
C SER A 62 -3.01 -13.58 1.74
N SER A 63 -2.70 -12.42 2.31
CA SER A 63 -3.56 -11.22 2.30
C SER A 63 -3.27 -10.29 1.12
N LEU A 64 -2.00 -10.05 0.77
CA LEU A 64 -1.63 -9.11 -0.30
C LEU A 64 -1.77 -9.69 -1.71
N LEU A 65 -1.47 -10.97 -1.93
CA LEU A 65 -1.55 -11.56 -3.29
C LEU A 65 -2.96 -11.46 -3.88
N PRO A 66 -4.05 -11.85 -3.17
CA PRO A 66 -5.40 -11.71 -3.69
C PRO A 66 -5.84 -10.26 -3.89
N LEU A 67 -5.28 -9.32 -3.10
CA LEU A 67 -5.53 -7.88 -3.29
C LEU A 67 -4.98 -7.43 -4.64
N PHE A 68 -3.73 -7.78 -4.94
CA PHE A 68 -3.07 -7.41 -6.19
C PHE A 68 -3.64 -8.12 -7.41
N GLU A 69 -4.08 -9.38 -7.28
CA GLU A 69 -4.81 -10.08 -8.36
C GLU A 69 -6.13 -9.36 -8.70
N GLN A 70 -6.90 -8.95 -7.68
CA GLN A 70 -8.13 -8.18 -7.89
C GLN A 70 -7.85 -6.79 -8.49
N LEU A 71 -6.78 -6.11 -8.05
CA LEU A 71 -6.36 -4.84 -8.63
C LEU A 71 -6.00 -4.99 -10.11
N HIS A 72 -5.21 -6.00 -10.46
CA HIS A 72 -4.82 -6.27 -11.84
C HIS A 72 -6.03 -6.60 -12.72
N ALA A 73 -6.99 -7.37 -12.21
CA ALA A 73 -8.24 -7.65 -12.92
C ALA A 73 -9.08 -6.39 -13.18
N LYS A 74 -9.11 -5.43 -12.24
CA LYS A 74 -9.82 -4.15 -12.40
C LYS A 74 -9.03 -3.14 -13.26
N HIS A 75 -7.71 -3.19 -13.23
CA HIS A 75 -6.80 -2.22 -13.86
C HIS A 75 -5.66 -2.94 -14.62
N PRO A 76 -5.97 -3.63 -15.74
CA PRO A 76 -5.00 -4.52 -16.41
C PRO A 76 -3.82 -3.80 -17.08
N GLN A 77 -3.93 -2.48 -17.32
CA GLN A 77 -2.88 -1.65 -17.93
C GLN A 77 -1.99 -0.90 -16.93
N MET A 78 -2.18 -1.10 -15.62
CA MET A 78 -1.36 -0.55 -14.55
C MET A 78 -0.41 -1.62 -14.02
#